data_AF-A0A316EIU4-F1
#
_entry.id   AF-A0A316EIU4-F1
#
_cell.length_a   1.000
_cell.length_b   1.000
_cell.length_c   1.000
_cell.angle_alpha   90.00
_cell.angle_beta   90.00
_cell.angle_gamma   90.00
#
_symmetry.space_group_name_H-M   'P 1'
#
loop_
_entity.id
_entity.type
_entity.pdbx_description
1 polymer ?
#
loop_
_entity_poly.entity_id
_entity_poly.type
_entity_poly.pdbx_seq_one_letter_code
_entity_poly.pdbx_strand_id
1 'polypeptide(L)' 'MIASAHAAPTAPVPDDGIMSQPEMNPEDYPPIDPREPVPDDPGELLPDAPEELPPAPVEPMPDDGDEGGVREPA' A
#
# COMPACT_ATOMS: atom_id res chain seq x y z
N MET A 1 -29.82 13.58 -35.05
CA MET A 1 -30.28 14.40 -33.90
C MET A 1 -31.41 13.67 -33.20
N ILE A 2 -31.22 13.23 -31.96
CA ILE A 2 -32.15 13.44 -30.84
C ILE A 2 -31.36 13.24 -29.55
N ALA A 3 -31.39 14.27 -28.71
CA ALA A 3 -30.78 14.28 -27.39
C ALA A 3 -31.68 13.55 -26.39
N SER A 4 -31.07 12.93 -25.38
CA SER A 4 -31.70 12.69 -24.09
C SER A 4 -30.62 12.80 -23.01
N ALA A 5 -30.67 13.91 -22.29
CA ALA A 5 -30.28 13.99 -20.89
C ALA A 5 -31.56 13.65 -20.08
N HIS A 6 -31.59 13.22 -18.82
CA HIS A 6 -30.69 13.42 -17.70
C HIS A 6 -31.18 12.50 -16.56
N ALA A 7 -30.28 11.82 -15.87
CA ALA A 7 -30.45 11.51 -14.45
C ALA A 7 -29.05 11.44 -13.82
N ALA A 8 -28.70 12.45 -13.03
CA ALA A 8 -27.62 12.38 -12.04
C ALA A 8 -28.27 12.17 -10.65
N PRO A 9 -27.54 11.88 -9.55
CA PRO A 9 -26.12 11.50 -9.42
C PRO A 9 -25.95 10.25 -8.52
N THR A 10 -25.26 9.20 -8.97
CA THR A 10 -24.55 8.37 -7.98
C THR A 10 -23.23 9.08 -7.75
N ALA A 11 -23.06 9.61 -6.55
CA ALA A 11 -21.83 10.26 -6.12
C ALA A 11 -20.63 9.38 -6.49
N PRO A 12 -19.46 9.95 -6.84
CA PRO A 12 -18.24 9.18 -6.76
C PRO A 12 -18.17 8.70 -5.30
N VAL A 13 -18.33 7.39 -5.10
CA VAL A 13 -17.95 6.79 -3.83
C VAL A 13 -16.51 7.26 -3.63
N PRO A 14 -16.19 7.98 -2.54
CA PRO A 14 -14.80 8.26 -2.26
C PRO A 14 -14.10 6.91 -2.29
N ASP A 15 -13.04 6.82 -3.07
CA ASP A 15 -12.08 5.73 -3.01
C ASP A 15 -11.41 5.83 -1.63
N ASP A 16 -12.18 5.51 -0.59
CA ASP A 16 -11.72 5.34 0.76
C ASP A 16 -10.93 4.05 0.68
N GLY A 17 -9.63 4.20 0.41
CA GLY A 17 -8.65 3.17 0.15
C GLY A 17 -8.50 2.16 1.28
N ILE A 18 -9.55 1.38 1.53
CA ILE A 18 -9.54 0.15 2.29
C ILE A 18 -8.98 -0.90 1.34
N MET A 19 -7.66 -0.87 1.11
CA MET A 19 -6.82 -1.91 0.49
C MET A 19 -7.65 -3.03 -0.17
N SER A 20 -8.40 -2.72 -1.23
CA SER A 20 -9.13 -3.74 -1.96
C SER A 20 -8.02 -4.55 -2.58
N GLN A 21 -7.84 -5.79 -2.11
CA GLN A 21 -6.91 -6.70 -2.77
C GLN A 21 -7.26 -6.62 -4.26
N PRO A 22 -6.28 -6.34 -5.14
CA PRO A 22 -6.54 -6.39 -6.57
C PRO A 22 -7.24 -7.72 -6.84
N GLU A 23 -8.16 -7.74 -7.80
CA GLU A 23 -8.93 -8.95 -8.17
C GLU A 23 -7.96 -10.05 -8.64
N MET A 24 -7.30 -10.71 -7.69
CA MET A 24 -6.37 -11.80 -7.88
C MET A 24 -7.24 -13.03 -8.10
N ASN A 25 -7.29 -13.46 -9.35
CA ASN A 25 -7.94 -14.70 -9.72
C ASN A 25 -7.15 -15.88 -9.10
N PRO A 26 -7.76 -16.68 -8.21
CA PRO A 26 -7.07 -17.82 -7.59
C PRO A 26 -6.61 -18.88 -8.59
N GLU A 27 -7.24 -18.94 -9.77
CA GLU A 27 -6.85 -19.83 -10.84
C GLU A 27 -5.54 -19.39 -11.53
N ASP A 28 -5.24 -18.08 -11.51
CA ASP A 28 -4.00 -17.52 -12.08
C ASP A 28 -2.84 -17.59 -11.07
N TYR A 29 -3.16 -17.60 -9.78
CA TYR A 29 -2.19 -17.68 -8.68
C TYR A 29 -2.56 -18.84 -7.74
N PRO A 30 -2.18 -20.09 -8.07
CA PRO A 30 -2.43 -21.22 -7.20
C PRO A 30 -1.77 -21.00 -5.82
N PRO A 31 -2.28 -21.65 -4.75
CA PRO A 31 -1.67 -21.57 -3.44
C PRO A 31 -0.20 -21.99 -3.47
N ILE A 32 0.66 -21.24 -2.78
CA ILE A 32 2.08 -21.58 -2.62
C ILE A 32 2.21 -22.92 -1.88
N ASP A 33 2.98 -23.88 -2.42
CA ASP A 33 3.28 -25.15 -1.74
C ASP A 33 4.35 -24.93 -0.66
N PRO A 34 4.06 -25.09 0.64
CA PRO A 34 5.04 -24.90 1.71
C PRO A 34 6.14 -25.98 1.73
N ARG A 35 6.02 -27.03 0.90
CA ARG A 35 7.07 -28.05 0.71
C ARG A 35 8.09 -27.66 -0.33
N GLU A 36 7.80 -26.68 -1.18
CA GLU A 36 8.81 -26.12 -2.07
C GLU A 36 9.86 -25.38 -1.23
N PRO A 37 11.15 -25.49 -1.58
CA PRO A 37 12.19 -24.75 -0.90
C PRO A 37 11.97 -23.25 -1.10
N VAL A 38 12.22 -22.47 -0.04
CA VAL A 38 12.30 -21.02 -0.16
C VAL A 38 13.48 -20.68 -1.09
N PRO A 39 13.31 -19.78 -2.07
CA PRO A 39 14.44 -19.30 -2.87
C PRO A 39 15.53 -18.71 -1.97
N ASP A 40 16.80 -19.04 -2.26
CA ASP A 40 17.94 -18.54 -1.49
C ASP A 40 18.18 -17.03 -1.72
N ASP A 41 17.69 -16.50 -2.84
CA ASP A 41 17.78 -15.09 -3.23
C ASP A 41 16.37 -14.44 -3.25
N PRO A 42 16.11 -13.42 -2.41
CA PRO A 42 14.85 -12.67 -2.47
C PRO A 42 14.63 -11.93 -3.81
N GLY A 43 15.69 -11.67 -4.58
CA GLY A 43 15.61 -11.08 -5.92
C GLY A 43 14.83 -11.96 -6.92
N GLU A 44 14.82 -13.28 -6.73
CA GLU A 44 14.01 -14.21 -7.55
C GLU A 44 12.50 -14.00 -7.33
N LEU A 45 12.10 -13.51 -6.16
CA LEU A 45 10.69 -13.17 -5.87
C LEU A 45 10.33 -11.76 -6.35
N LEU A 46 11.33 -10.86 -6.40
CA LEU A 46 11.14 -9.45 -6.72
C LEU A 46 12.07 -9.02 -7.87
N PRO A 47 11.88 -9.55 -9.09
CA PRO A 47 12.78 -9.29 -10.22
C PRO A 47 12.78 -7.83 -10.69
N ASP A 48 11.70 -7.09 -10.40
CA ASP A 48 11.57 -5.66 -10.70
C ASP A 48 11.96 -4.76 -9.52
N ALA A 49 12.37 -5.33 -8.37
CA ALA A 49 12.86 -4.52 -7.27
C ALA A 49 14.22 -3.91 -7.61
N PRO A 50 14.50 -2.68 -7.15
CA PRO A 50 15.80 -2.08 -7.32
C PRO A 50 16.84 -2.82 -6.45
N GLU A 51 18.02 -3.05 -7.02
CA GLU A 51 19.18 -3.65 -6.32
C GLU A 51 19.58 -2.82 -5.08
N GLU A 52 19.49 -1.50 -5.19
CA GLU A 52 19.80 -0.58 -4.10
C GLU A 52 18.52 0.15 -3.65
N LEU A 53 18.30 0.18 -2.34
CA LEU A 53 17.19 0.90 -1.76
C LEU A 53 17.39 2.41 -1.93
N PRO A 54 16.30 3.18 -2.16
CA PRO A 54 16.39 4.63 -2.11
C PRO A 54 16.82 5.09 -0.71
N PRO A 55 17.45 6.28 -0.59
CA PRO A 55 17.80 6.82 0.71
C PRO A 55 16.57 6.97 1.61
N ALA A 56 16.75 6.77 2.90
CA ALA A 56 15.69 6.94 3.87
C ALA A 56 15.09 8.36 3.81
N PRO A 57 13.77 8.51 3.96
CA PRO A 57 13.16 9.82 4.14
C PRO A 57 13.79 10.55 5.34
N VAL A 58 13.96 11.86 5.21
CA VAL A 58 14.45 12.69 6.34
C VAL A 58 13.33 12.83 7.36
N GLU A 59 13.61 12.48 8.62
CA GLU A 59 12.67 12.71 9.71
C GLU A 59 12.50 14.23 9.93
N PRO A 60 11.26 14.72 10.09
CA PRO A 60 11.07 16.08 10.55
C PRO A 60 11.70 16.19 11.94
N MET A 61 12.56 17.20 12.12
CA MET A 61 13.02 17.51 13.47
C MET A 61 11.83 18.01 14.29
N PRO A 62 11.75 17.64 15.58
CA PRO A 62 10.77 18.25 16.46
C PRO A 62 10.99 19.77 16.42
N ASP A 63 9.90 20.53 16.35
CA ASP A 63 9.97 21.96 16.59
C ASP A 63 10.53 22.17 18.00
N ASP A 64 11.33 23.22 18.22
CA ASP A 64 11.93 23.54 19.52
C ASP A 64 10.88 23.85 20.62
N GLY A 65 9.59 23.65 20.32
CA GLY A 65 8.44 23.90 21.20
C GLY A 65 7.51 22.71 21.46
N ASP A 66 7.73 21.51 20.88
CA ASP A 66 6.94 20.34 21.26
C ASP A 66 7.62 19.57 22.39
N GLU A 67 7.19 19.88 23.62
CA GLU A 67 7.44 19.11 24.85
C GLU A 67 6.73 17.74 24.76
N GLY A 68 7.16 16.90 23.82
CA GLY A 68 6.67 15.53 23.61
C GLY A 68 7.08 14.53 24.71
N GLY A 69 7.29 15.01 25.94
CA GLY A 69 7.54 14.19 27.11
C GLY A 69 6.26 14.00 27.91
N VAL A 70 5.75 12.77 27.98
CA VAL A 70 4.80 12.40 29.02
C VAL A 70 5.41 12.80 30.37
N ARG A 71 4.71 13.62 31.18
CA ARG A 71 5.23 13.98 32.52
C ARG A 71 5.38 12.71 33.35
N GLU A 72 6.53 12.55 33.99
CA GLU A 72 6.73 11.47 34.96
C GLU A 72 5.75 11.63 36.14
N PRO A 73 5.20 10.53 36.69
CA PRO A 73 4.30 10.58 37.83
C PRO A 73 5.05 11.07 39.09
N ALA A 74 4.36 11.90 39.88
CA ALA A 74 4.86 12.51 41.12
C ALA A 74 5.00 11.53 42.29
#